data_AF-T1A1D5-F1
#
_entry.id   AF-T1A1D5-F1
#
_cell.length_a   1.000
_cell.length_b   1.000
_cell.length_c   1.000
_cell.angle_alpha   90.00
_cell.angle_beta   90.00
_cell.angle_gamma   90.00
#
_symmetry.space_group_name_H-M   'P 1'
#
loop_
_entity.id
_entity.type
_entity.pdbx_description
1 polymer ?
#
loop_
_entity_poly.entity_id
_entity_poly.type
_entity_poly.pdbx_seq_one_letter_code
_entity_poly.pdbx_strand_id
1 'polypeptide(L)'
;MDRHPVHVLRTELYEVGRIAEAAGDPARWAIPLDEFVRRTAIEFRQGTVTGIDLEHHVVALEGERLTFSQLAIALGSVAAYYHIPGASETTHSVYRLSGAQRLAAELQTVARRSVQFPGERRPRVVIVGGGTTGTELAAEIAGADWGAITGLASVRPMEVVLVTGALPFLAGLPPDLIDRARRLLEAAGVHLIYGTNVARVEPGRLHLDDGSILAAEAIVWCAGLQAPPTVAG
;
A
#
# COMPACT_ATOMS: atom_id res chain seq x y z
N MET A 1 -2.79 -19.77 13.61
CA MET A 1 -4.08 -19.43 12.98
C MET A 1 -3.90 -18.21 12.10
N ASP A 2 -4.55 -18.18 10.94
CA ASP A 2 -4.64 -17.00 10.09
C ASP A 2 -5.96 -17.05 9.32
N ARG A 3 -6.54 -15.90 8.96
CA ARG A 3 -7.75 -15.86 8.12
C ARG A 3 -7.46 -16.27 6.68
N HIS A 4 -6.22 -16.09 6.24
CA HIS A 4 -5.76 -16.37 4.87
C HIS A 4 -4.95 -17.67 4.84
N PRO A 5 -5.06 -18.47 3.77
CA PRO A 5 -4.29 -19.71 3.63
C PRO A 5 -2.82 -19.47 3.26
N VAL A 6 -2.39 -18.22 3.14
CA VAL A 6 -1.06 -17.83 2.65
C VAL A 6 -0.42 -16.77 3.54
N HIS A 7 0.90 -16.82 3.66
CA HIS A 7 1.71 -15.72 4.20
C HIS A 7 2.08 -14.76 3.07
N VAL A 8 1.70 -13.49 3.21
CA VAL A 8 2.00 -12.45 2.21
C VAL A 8 3.31 -11.73 2.54
N LEU A 9 4.22 -11.64 1.57
CA LEU A 9 5.45 -10.86 1.63
C LEU A 9 5.12 -9.36 1.51
N ARG A 10 4.67 -8.77 2.62
CA ARG A 10 4.18 -7.38 2.67
C ARG A 10 5.22 -6.34 2.25
N THR A 11 6.51 -6.63 2.42
CA THR A 11 7.61 -5.74 2.02
C THR A 11 7.70 -5.58 0.51
N GLU A 12 7.20 -6.52 -0.28
CA GLU A 12 7.31 -6.51 -1.74
C GLU A 12 6.07 -5.91 -2.42
N LEU A 13 5.06 -5.48 -1.66
CA LEU A 13 3.78 -5.03 -2.22
C LEU A 13 3.85 -3.64 -2.87
N TYR A 14 4.97 -2.93 -2.74
CA TYR A 14 5.22 -1.69 -3.48
C TYR A 14 5.55 -1.95 -4.95
N GLU A 15 5.94 -3.19 -5.33
CA GLU A 15 6.35 -3.61 -6.69
C GLU A 15 5.15 -3.69 -7.67
N VAL A 16 4.35 -2.63 -7.76
CA VAL A 16 3.10 -2.61 -8.52
C VAL A 16 3.30 -2.81 -10.03
N GLY A 17 4.47 -2.46 -10.56
CA GLY A 17 4.84 -2.76 -11.94
C GLY A 17 4.98 -4.26 -12.16
N ARG A 18 5.71 -4.95 -11.29
CA ARG A 18 5.85 -6.42 -11.33
C ARG A 18 4.53 -7.15 -11.10
N ILE A 19 3.70 -6.65 -10.19
CA ILE A 19 2.34 -7.19 -9.97
C ILE A 19 1.50 -7.05 -11.23
N ALA A 20 1.61 -5.92 -11.92
CA ALA A 20 0.95 -5.69 -13.20
C ALA A 20 1.42 -6.68 -14.29
N GLU A 21 2.73 -6.91 -14.41
CA GLU A 21 3.32 -7.86 -15.38
C GLU A 21 2.91 -9.32 -15.11
N ALA A 22 2.84 -9.71 -13.84
CA ALA A 22 2.47 -11.06 -13.42
C ALA A 22 0.99 -11.40 -13.69
N ALA A 23 0.22 -10.48 -14.30
CA ALA A 23 -1.19 -10.64 -14.63
C ALA A 23 -2.04 -11.10 -13.42
N GLY A 24 -1.63 -10.70 -12.22
CA GLY A 24 -2.32 -11.05 -10.98
C GLY A 24 -1.96 -12.42 -10.38
N ASP A 25 -0.92 -13.12 -10.85
CA ASP A 25 -0.41 -14.33 -10.19
C ASP A 25 0.10 -13.99 -8.77
N PRO A 26 -0.59 -14.42 -7.71
CA PRO A 26 -0.22 -14.08 -6.34
C PRO A 26 0.97 -14.89 -5.82
N ALA A 27 1.38 -15.98 -6.51
CA ALA A 27 2.35 -16.95 -5.99
C ALA A 27 3.73 -16.34 -5.70
N ARG A 28 4.09 -15.24 -6.39
CA ARG A 28 5.35 -14.53 -6.16
C ARG A 28 5.38 -13.74 -4.84
N TRP A 29 4.21 -13.36 -4.32
CA TRP A 29 4.08 -12.54 -3.11
C TRP A 29 3.42 -13.29 -1.94
N ALA A 30 3.13 -14.58 -2.12
CA ALA A 30 2.37 -15.38 -1.17
C ALA A 30 2.95 -16.79 -1.03
N ILE A 31 3.17 -17.22 0.21
CA ILE A 31 3.66 -18.57 0.56
C ILE A 31 2.47 -19.37 1.12
N PRO A 32 2.09 -20.51 0.51
CA PRO A 32 1.05 -21.39 1.07
C PRO A 32 1.42 -21.89 2.47
N LEU A 33 0.59 -21.59 3.46
CA LEU A 33 0.89 -21.90 4.87
C LEU A 33 0.81 -23.39 5.14
N ASP A 34 -0.14 -24.09 4.52
CA ASP A 34 -0.33 -25.53 4.63
C ASP A 34 0.90 -26.31 4.10
N GLU A 35 1.47 -25.87 2.98
CA GLU A 35 2.70 -26.40 2.44
C GLU A 35 3.88 -26.08 3.34
N PHE A 36 3.98 -24.84 3.81
CA PHE A 36 5.07 -24.37 4.67
C PHE A 36 5.15 -25.15 5.98
N VAL A 37 4.02 -25.50 6.60
CA VAL A 37 4.01 -26.22 7.89
C VAL A 37 3.98 -27.75 7.73
N ARG A 38 3.83 -28.30 6.52
CA ARG A 38 3.59 -29.73 6.23
C ARG A 38 4.55 -30.70 6.93
N ARG A 39 5.80 -30.28 7.17
CA ARG A 39 6.87 -31.11 7.77
C ARG A 39 7.25 -30.67 9.18
N THR A 40 6.33 -29.99 9.88
CA THR A 40 6.53 -29.48 11.23
C THR A 40 5.45 -30.04 12.17
N ALA A 41 5.59 -29.80 13.48
CA ALA A 41 4.55 -30.12 14.46
C ALA A 41 3.43 -29.05 14.53
N ILE A 42 3.46 -28.05 13.66
CA ILE A 42 2.53 -26.92 13.70
C ILE A 42 1.22 -27.33 13.00
N GLU A 43 0.10 -27.17 13.71
CA GLU A 43 -1.23 -27.28 13.12
C GLU A 43 -1.68 -25.91 12.60
N PHE A 44 -1.83 -25.79 11.27
CA PHE A 44 -2.41 -24.60 10.68
C PHE A 44 -3.94 -24.68 10.72
N ARG A 45 -4.55 -23.70 11.40
CA ARG A 45 -6.00 -23.49 11.45
C ARG A 45 -6.33 -22.21 10.69
N GLN A 46 -7.00 -22.33 9.56
CA GLN A 46 -7.52 -21.18 8.84
C GLN A 46 -8.81 -20.69 9.51
N GLY A 47 -8.86 -19.40 9.87
CA GLY A 47 -10.04 -18.80 10.47
C GLY A 47 -9.81 -17.36 10.93
N THR A 48 -10.91 -16.62 11.07
CA THR A 48 -10.89 -15.23 11.56
C THR A 48 -11.10 -15.23 13.07
N VAL A 49 -10.16 -14.64 13.80
CA VAL A 49 -10.32 -14.38 15.24
C VAL A 49 -11.38 -13.30 15.43
N THR A 50 -12.38 -13.58 16.24
CA THR A 50 -13.49 -12.66 16.56
C THR A 50 -13.38 -12.09 17.98
N GLY A 51 -12.62 -12.73 18.86
CA GLY A 51 -12.36 -12.25 20.22
C GLY A 51 -11.24 -13.02 20.90
N ILE A 52 -10.64 -12.39 21.91
CA ILE A 52 -9.59 -12.96 22.74
C ILE A 52 -9.98 -12.72 24.20
N ASP A 53 -10.22 -13.80 24.93
CA ASP A 53 -10.50 -13.80 26.36
C ASP A 53 -9.23 -14.22 27.10
N LEU A 54 -8.51 -13.24 27.65
CA LEU A 54 -7.26 -13.47 28.38
C LEU A 54 -7.50 -14.03 29.79
N GLU A 55 -8.67 -13.82 30.38
CA GLU A 55 -9.01 -14.29 31.73
C GLU A 55 -9.27 -15.80 31.71
N HIS A 56 -10.04 -16.27 30.74
CA HIS A 56 -10.39 -17.69 30.57
C HIS A 56 -9.41 -18.44 29.64
N HIS A 57 -8.40 -17.74 29.12
CA HIS A 57 -7.45 -18.24 28.13
C HIS A 57 -8.11 -18.88 26.89
N VAL A 58 -9.04 -18.14 26.27
CA VAL A 58 -9.80 -18.59 25.09
C VAL A 58 -9.62 -17.62 23.92
N VAL A 59 -9.36 -18.16 22.72
CA VAL A 59 -9.50 -17.45 21.45
C VAL A 59 -10.81 -17.89 20.78
N ALA A 60 -11.64 -16.92 20.42
CA ALA A 60 -12.89 -17.14 19.69
C ALA A 60 -12.69 -16.99 18.18
N LEU A 61 -13.28 -17.91 17.43
CA LEU A 61 -13.38 -17.95 15.98
C LEU A 61 -14.85 -17.87 15.57
N GLU A 62 -15.11 -17.69 14.28
CA GLU A 62 -16.44 -17.98 13.73
C GLU A 62 -16.78 -19.46 13.90
N GLY A 63 -17.63 -19.78 14.88
CA GLY A 63 -18.14 -21.14 15.12
C GLY A 63 -17.27 -22.06 15.99
N GLU A 64 -16.11 -21.60 16.46
CA GLU A 64 -15.20 -22.41 17.31
C GLU A 64 -14.60 -21.57 18.45
N ARG A 65 -14.21 -22.24 19.54
CA ARG A 65 -13.42 -21.67 20.63
C ARG A 65 -12.22 -22.56 20.91
N LEU A 66 -11.06 -21.95 21.07
CA LEU A 66 -9.80 -22.65 21.33
C LEU A 66 -9.20 -22.16 22.64
N THR A 67 -8.78 -23.08 23.50
CA THR A 67 -8.06 -22.75 24.73
C THR A 67 -6.55 -22.65 24.48
N PHE A 68 -5.86 -21.84 25.26
CA PHE A 68 -4.40 -21.72 25.17
C PHE A 68 -3.72 -21.72 26.54
N SER A 69 -2.46 -22.13 26.59
CA SER A 69 -1.57 -21.94 27.76
C SER A 69 -0.67 -20.72 27.57
N GLN A 70 -0.30 -20.43 26.33
CA GLN A 70 0.45 -19.25 25.91
C GLN A 70 -0.17 -18.72 24.61
N LEU A 71 -0.24 -17.39 24.48
CA LEU A 71 -0.79 -16.72 23.31
C LEU A 71 0.23 -15.74 22.72
N ALA A 72 0.56 -15.92 21.44
CA ALA A 72 1.31 -14.95 20.65
C ALA A 72 0.36 -14.23 19.70
N ILE A 73 0.20 -12.91 19.88
CA ILE A 73 -0.68 -12.09 19.04
C ILE A 73 0.14 -11.42 17.94
N ALA A 74 -0.07 -11.86 16.69
CA ALA A 74 0.63 -11.36 15.51
C ALA A 74 -0.34 -10.91 14.40
N LEU A 75 -1.44 -10.23 14.78
CA LEU A 75 -2.53 -9.82 13.88
C LEU A 75 -2.14 -8.73 12.87
N GLY A 76 -0.92 -8.22 12.96
CA GLY A 76 -0.38 -7.20 12.06
C GLY A 76 -1.03 -5.84 12.28
N SER A 77 -1.26 -5.13 11.18
CA SER A 77 -1.73 -3.75 11.18
C SER A 77 -2.61 -3.46 9.96
N VAL A 78 -3.35 -2.37 10.03
CA VAL A 78 -4.23 -1.87 8.96
C VAL A 78 -3.88 -0.43 8.65
N ALA A 79 -4.24 0.07 7.47
CA ALA A 79 -4.04 1.47 7.11
C ALA A 79 -4.69 2.41 8.15
N ALA A 80 -3.96 3.43 8.57
CA ALA A 80 -4.47 4.50 9.41
C ALA A 80 -4.84 5.69 8.53
N TYR A 81 -6.12 6.05 8.47
CA TYR A 81 -6.64 7.16 7.65
C TYR A 81 -6.84 8.47 8.45
N TYR A 82 -6.56 8.45 9.76
CA TYR A 82 -6.60 9.61 10.66
C TYR A 82 -7.88 10.47 10.57
N HIS A 83 -9.02 9.82 10.30
CA HIS A 83 -10.32 10.48 10.12
C HIS A 83 -10.35 11.55 8.99
N ILE A 84 -9.41 11.49 8.04
CA ILE A 84 -9.42 12.37 6.88
C ILE A 84 -10.61 12.02 5.99
N PRO A 85 -11.55 12.96 5.74
CA PRO A 85 -12.76 12.67 4.97
C PRO A 85 -12.43 12.17 3.56
N GLY A 86 -13.09 11.09 3.15
CA GLY A 86 -12.96 10.49 1.82
C GLY A 86 -11.70 9.66 1.57
N ALA A 87 -10.75 9.64 2.52
CA ALA A 87 -9.47 8.98 2.33
C ALA A 87 -9.63 7.44 2.25
N SER A 88 -10.39 6.83 3.17
CA SER A 88 -10.62 5.37 3.17
C SER A 88 -11.44 4.87 1.99
N GLU A 89 -12.30 5.73 1.44
CA GLU A 89 -13.26 5.38 0.39
C GLU A 89 -12.67 5.56 -1.01
N THR A 90 -11.77 6.53 -1.18
CA THR A 90 -11.35 7.03 -2.51
C THR A 90 -9.92 6.65 -2.86
N THR A 91 -9.09 6.31 -1.87
CA THR A 91 -7.66 6.04 -2.11
C THR A 91 -7.35 4.56 -2.29
N HIS A 92 -6.29 4.28 -3.03
CA HIS A 92 -5.66 2.97 -3.06
C HIS A 92 -4.74 2.78 -1.86
N SER A 93 -4.40 1.53 -1.55
CA SER A 93 -3.41 1.20 -0.53
C SER A 93 -2.70 -0.10 -0.88
N VAL A 94 -1.40 -0.16 -0.61
CA VAL A 94 -0.53 -1.33 -0.88
C VAL A 94 -0.25 -2.19 0.35
N TYR A 95 -0.90 -1.92 1.49
CA TYR A 95 -0.68 -2.71 2.72
C TYR A 95 -1.24 -4.13 2.70
N ARG A 96 -1.97 -4.49 1.63
CA ARG A 96 -2.52 -5.82 1.38
C ARG A 96 -2.31 -6.17 -0.08
N LEU A 97 -2.06 -7.46 -0.37
CA LEU A 97 -1.87 -7.94 -1.73
C LEU A 97 -3.03 -7.55 -2.66
N SER A 98 -4.27 -7.72 -2.21
CA SER A 98 -5.44 -7.32 -3.00
C SER A 98 -5.50 -5.82 -3.26
N GLY A 99 -4.97 -4.99 -2.36
CA GLY A 99 -4.86 -3.54 -2.56
C GLY A 99 -3.80 -3.19 -3.60
N ALA A 100 -2.63 -3.83 -3.52
CA ALA A 100 -1.56 -3.67 -4.50
C ALA A 100 -1.99 -4.15 -5.90
N GLN A 101 -2.71 -5.29 -6.01
CA GLN A 101 -3.28 -5.78 -7.26
C GLN A 101 -4.31 -4.81 -7.85
N ARG A 102 -5.20 -4.23 -7.02
CA ARG A 102 -6.15 -3.21 -7.48
C ARG A 102 -5.44 -1.96 -7.98
N LEU A 103 -4.41 -1.50 -7.27
CA LEU A 103 -3.60 -0.36 -7.73
C LEU A 103 -2.89 -0.68 -9.04
N ALA A 104 -2.25 -1.84 -9.17
CA ALA A 104 -1.58 -2.27 -10.40
C ALA A 104 -2.54 -2.27 -11.61
N ALA A 105 -3.76 -2.81 -11.43
CA ALA A 105 -4.80 -2.80 -12.46
C ALA A 105 -5.29 -1.38 -12.83
N GLU A 106 -5.43 -0.50 -11.83
CA GLU A 106 -5.78 0.91 -12.06
C GLU A 106 -4.67 1.62 -12.84
N LEU A 107 -3.41 1.44 -12.46
CA LEU A 107 -2.27 2.05 -13.14
C LEU A 107 -2.13 1.55 -14.60
N GLN A 108 -2.40 0.27 -14.87
CA GLN A 108 -2.51 -0.21 -16.25
C GLN A 108 -3.64 0.51 -17.00
N THR A 109 -4.79 0.71 -16.38
CA THR A 109 -5.94 1.41 -16.98
C THR A 109 -5.59 2.88 -17.28
N VAL A 110 -4.93 3.55 -16.34
CA VAL A 110 -4.43 4.92 -16.49
C VAL A 110 -3.40 5.01 -17.62
N ALA A 111 -2.44 4.10 -17.66
CA ALA A 111 -1.44 4.00 -18.73
C ALA A 111 -2.10 3.83 -20.11
N ARG A 112 -3.07 2.92 -20.24
CA ARG A 112 -3.81 2.72 -21.50
C ARG A 112 -4.58 3.97 -21.94
N ARG A 113 -5.25 4.65 -21.00
CA ARG A 113 -5.99 5.91 -21.29
C ARG A 113 -5.07 7.06 -21.67
N SER A 114 -3.83 7.08 -21.16
CA SER A 114 -2.87 8.15 -21.40
C SER A 114 -2.52 8.35 -22.88
N VAL A 115 -2.66 7.29 -23.70
CA VAL A 115 -2.43 7.35 -25.16
C VAL A 115 -3.38 8.34 -25.84
N GLN A 116 -4.56 8.56 -25.27
CA GLN A 116 -5.59 9.46 -25.80
C GLN A 116 -5.56 10.85 -25.15
N PHE A 117 -4.59 11.14 -24.27
CA PHE A 117 -4.54 12.43 -23.59
C PHE A 117 -4.18 13.56 -24.57
N PRO A 118 -4.85 14.72 -24.49
CA PRO A 118 -4.59 15.84 -25.38
C PRO A 118 -3.22 16.48 -25.09
N GLY A 119 -2.53 16.90 -26.15
CA GLY A 119 -1.27 17.62 -26.06
C GLY A 119 -0.16 16.83 -25.36
N GLU A 120 0.50 17.47 -24.40
CA GLU A 120 1.60 16.90 -23.61
C GLU A 120 1.17 16.47 -22.20
N ARG A 121 -0.15 16.45 -21.92
CA ARG A 121 -0.66 16.08 -20.60
C ARG A 121 -0.22 14.65 -20.25
N ARG A 122 0.35 14.51 -19.05
CA ARG A 122 0.71 13.23 -18.45
C ARG A 122 -0.34 12.84 -17.40
N PRO A 123 -0.62 11.54 -17.22
CA PRO A 123 -1.38 11.08 -16.07
C PRO A 123 -0.57 11.32 -14.80
N ARG A 124 -1.23 11.74 -13.73
CA ARG A 124 -0.65 12.00 -12.43
C ARG A 124 -1.09 10.96 -11.40
N VAL A 125 -0.12 10.47 -10.63
CA VAL A 125 -0.33 9.63 -9.46
C VAL A 125 0.16 10.38 -8.23
N VAL A 126 -0.71 10.53 -7.23
CA VAL A 126 -0.37 11.18 -5.96
C VAL A 126 -0.27 10.13 -4.87
N ILE A 127 0.89 10.08 -4.19
CA ILE A 127 1.15 9.19 -3.06
C ILE A 127 1.19 10.03 -1.80
N VAL A 128 0.40 9.66 -0.80
CA VAL A 128 0.33 10.34 0.50
C VAL A 128 1.14 9.53 1.52
N GLY A 129 2.19 10.14 2.07
CA GLY A 129 3.04 9.59 3.11
C GLY A 129 4.46 9.28 2.64
N GLY A 130 5.41 10.14 2.98
CA GLY A 130 6.83 9.99 2.67
C GLY A 130 7.62 9.01 3.53
N GLY A 131 6.96 7.97 4.07
CA GLY A 131 7.65 6.86 4.72
C GLY A 131 8.33 5.94 3.71
N THR A 132 8.89 4.81 4.17
CA THR A 132 9.54 3.82 3.29
C THR A 132 8.61 3.33 2.20
N THR A 133 7.41 2.85 2.56
CA THR A 133 6.41 2.33 1.61
C THR A 133 6.04 3.34 0.53
N GLY A 134 5.76 4.61 0.90
CA GLY A 134 5.40 5.63 -0.09
C GLY A 134 6.58 6.01 -0.99
N THR A 135 7.80 6.01 -0.43
CA THR A 135 9.05 6.28 -1.17
C THR A 135 9.35 5.19 -2.19
N GLU A 136 9.31 3.93 -1.78
CA GLU A 136 9.55 2.76 -2.65
C GLU A 136 8.49 2.70 -3.75
N LEU A 137 7.22 2.92 -3.40
CA LEU A 137 6.14 2.96 -4.38
C LEU A 137 6.30 4.12 -5.38
N ALA A 138 6.72 5.30 -4.93
CA ALA A 138 6.97 6.43 -5.82
C ALA A 138 8.07 6.13 -6.83
N ALA A 139 9.17 5.54 -6.36
CA ALA A 139 10.29 5.11 -7.21
C ALA A 139 9.85 4.03 -8.21
N GLU A 140 9.11 3.02 -7.76
CA GLU A 140 8.62 1.93 -8.61
C GLU A 140 7.71 2.46 -9.72
N ILE A 141 6.71 3.30 -9.39
CA ILE A 141 5.77 3.83 -10.39
C ILE A 141 6.48 4.73 -11.40
N ALA A 142 7.43 5.56 -10.94
CA ALA A 142 8.20 6.45 -11.80
C ALA A 142 9.19 5.68 -12.71
N GLY A 143 9.75 4.58 -12.21
CA GLY A 143 10.74 3.76 -12.93
C GLY A 143 10.13 2.70 -13.85
N ALA A 144 8.85 2.35 -13.69
CA ALA A 144 8.20 1.31 -14.48
C ALA A 144 7.95 1.72 -15.95
N ASP A 145 8.27 0.81 -16.88
CA ASP A 145 7.93 0.97 -18.29
C ASP A 145 6.47 0.54 -18.53
N TRP A 146 5.54 1.46 -18.25
CA TRP A 146 4.11 1.22 -18.45
C TRP A 146 3.72 0.94 -19.90
N GLY A 147 4.53 1.33 -20.89
CA GLY A 147 4.34 0.97 -22.29
C GLY A 147 4.56 -0.51 -22.52
N ALA A 148 5.68 -1.03 -22.02
CA ALA A 148 6.01 -2.45 -22.05
C ALA A 148 4.97 -3.27 -21.25
N ILE A 149 4.64 -2.85 -20.04
CA ILE A 149 3.66 -3.54 -19.16
C ILE A 149 2.29 -3.66 -19.84
N THR A 150 1.83 -2.62 -20.53
CA THR A 150 0.51 -2.62 -21.18
C THR A 150 0.53 -3.16 -22.61
N GLY A 151 1.71 -3.35 -23.20
CA GLY A 151 1.92 -3.71 -24.60
C GLY A 151 1.52 -2.61 -25.58
N LEU A 152 1.47 -1.34 -25.14
CA LEU A 152 1.04 -0.21 -25.95
C LEU A 152 2.20 0.75 -26.26
N ALA A 153 2.32 1.13 -27.51
CA ALA A 153 3.15 2.25 -27.91
C ALA A 153 2.53 3.58 -27.44
N SER A 154 3.37 4.61 -27.27
CA SER A 154 2.95 5.98 -26.96
C SER A 154 2.24 6.18 -25.62
N VAL A 155 2.37 5.23 -24.68
CA VAL A 155 1.99 5.45 -23.29
C VAL A 155 2.78 6.64 -22.74
N ARG A 156 2.09 7.58 -22.11
CA ARG A 156 2.73 8.76 -21.50
C ARG A 156 3.33 8.36 -20.15
N PRO A 157 4.55 8.83 -19.81
CA PRO A 157 5.10 8.60 -18.48
C PRO A 157 4.21 9.27 -17.43
N MET A 158 4.07 8.62 -16.27
CA MET A 158 3.26 9.15 -15.17
C MET A 158 4.00 10.25 -14.43
N GLU A 159 3.30 11.34 -14.10
CA GLU A 159 3.76 12.36 -13.16
C GLU A 159 3.50 11.83 -11.73
N VAL A 160 4.56 11.52 -10.99
CA VAL A 160 4.44 11.01 -9.62
C VAL A 160 4.66 12.14 -8.64
N VAL A 161 3.70 12.37 -7.74
CA VAL A 161 3.79 13.36 -6.67
C VAL A 161 3.75 12.65 -5.32
N LEU A 162 4.76 12.83 -4.48
CA LEU A 162 4.81 12.30 -3.12
C LEU A 162 4.57 13.43 -2.12
N VAL A 163 3.43 13.39 -1.45
CA VAL A 163 3.03 14.36 -0.42
C VAL A 163 3.38 13.82 0.95
N THR A 164 4.13 14.62 1.71
CA THR A 164 4.53 14.32 3.08
C THR A 164 4.04 15.44 4.00
N GLY A 165 3.32 15.05 5.05
CA GLY A 165 2.79 15.98 6.05
C GLY A 165 3.86 16.54 6.98
N ALA A 166 3.47 16.84 8.21
CA ALA A 166 4.36 17.44 9.22
C ALA A 166 5.51 16.51 9.68
N LEU A 167 5.34 15.18 9.57
CA LEU A 167 6.41 14.24 9.87
C LEU A 167 7.50 14.30 8.78
N PRO A 168 8.80 14.27 9.15
CA PRO A 168 9.87 14.28 8.16
C PRO A 168 9.78 13.12 7.16
N PHE A 169 10.14 13.39 5.91
CA PHE A 169 10.37 12.37 4.88
C PHE A 169 11.41 11.35 5.35
N LEU A 170 11.10 10.07 5.23
CA LEU A 170 11.90 8.94 5.73
C LEU A 170 12.36 9.12 7.19
N ALA A 171 11.45 9.61 8.03
CA ALA A 171 11.71 9.82 9.46
C ALA A 171 12.37 8.59 10.12
N GLY A 172 13.45 8.84 10.87
CA GLY A 172 14.24 7.81 11.54
C GLY A 172 15.46 7.34 10.76
N LEU A 173 15.63 7.72 9.48
CA LEU A 173 16.86 7.45 8.74
C LEU A 173 17.94 8.54 8.95
N PRO A 174 19.23 8.19 8.78
CA PRO A 174 20.32 9.15 8.74
C PRO A 174 20.13 10.24 7.67
N PRO A 175 20.47 11.52 7.96
CA PRO A 175 20.24 12.64 7.03
C PRO A 175 20.88 12.49 5.64
N ASP A 176 22.06 11.87 5.56
CA ASP A 176 22.76 11.59 4.31
C ASP A 176 22.01 10.58 3.43
N LEU A 177 21.37 9.58 4.04
CA LEU A 177 20.51 8.63 3.33
C LEU A 177 19.21 9.29 2.86
N ILE A 178 18.60 10.15 3.69
CA ILE A 178 17.41 10.92 3.32
C ILE A 178 17.70 11.80 2.10
N ASP A 179 18.79 12.56 2.13
CA ASP A 179 19.20 13.45 1.05
C ASP A 179 19.58 12.68 -0.23
N ARG A 180 20.19 11.50 -0.09
CA ARG A 180 20.44 10.59 -1.22
C ARG A 180 19.13 10.07 -1.82
N ALA A 181 18.17 9.61 -1.02
CA ALA A 181 16.88 9.12 -1.50
C ALA A 181 16.10 10.23 -2.21
N ARG A 182 16.09 11.44 -1.65
CA ARG A 182 15.49 12.64 -2.27
C ARG A 182 16.03 12.89 -3.67
N ARG A 183 17.37 12.95 -3.83
CA ARG A 183 18.00 13.15 -5.14
C ARG A 183 17.64 12.07 -6.15
N LEU A 184 17.57 10.81 -5.72
CA LEU A 184 17.23 9.69 -6.61
C LEU A 184 15.78 9.78 -7.07
N LEU A 185 14.85 10.13 -6.19
CA LEU A 185 13.44 10.35 -6.54
C LEU A 185 13.27 11.53 -7.49
N GLU A 186 13.90 12.67 -7.20
CA GLU A 186 13.87 13.85 -8.07
C GLU A 186 14.47 13.55 -9.45
N ALA A 187 15.58 12.81 -9.51
CA ALA A 187 16.20 12.37 -10.77
C ALA A 187 15.30 11.40 -11.57
N ALA A 188 14.48 10.61 -10.88
CA ALA A 188 13.45 9.76 -11.47
C ALA A 188 12.18 10.56 -11.88
N GLY A 189 12.13 11.87 -11.65
CA GLY A 189 11.01 12.73 -12.01
C GLY A 189 9.87 12.75 -10.99
N VAL A 190 10.10 12.26 -9.77
CA VAL A 190 9.13 12.35 -8.67
C VAL A 190 9.14 13.75 -8.08
N HIS A 191 7.96 14.37 -8.00
CA HIS A 191 7.78 15.67 -7.35
C HIS A 191 7.48 15.48 -5.85
N LEU A 192 8.25 16.14 -4.99
CA LEU A 192 8.15 15.99 -3.53
C LEU A 192 7.49 17.25 -2.94
N ILE A 193 6.40 17.05 -2.20
CA ILE A 193 5.70 18.10 -1.45
C ILE A 193 5.88 17.78 0.04
N TYR A 194 6.40 18.75 0.80
CA TYR A 194 6.72 18.59 2.21
C TYR A 194 5.94 19.56 3.08
N GLY A 195 5.69 19.18 4.33
CA GLY A 195 5.17 20.07 5.36
C GLY A 195 3.70 20.44 5.18
N THR A 196 2.99 19.76 4.27
CA THR A 196 1.58 20.04 3.96
C THR A 196 0.77 18.77 4.22
N ASN A 197 -0.27 18.86 5.07
CA ASN A 197 -1.11 17.71 5.38
C ASN A 197 -2.28 17.60 4.42
N VAL A 198 -2.83 16.39 4.30
CA VAL A 198 -4.07 16.17 3.56
C VAL A 198 -5.25 16.61 4.42
N ALA A 199 -6.09 17.50 3.89
CA ALA A 199 -7.30 17.96 4.53
C ALA A 199 -8.51 17.06 4.23
N ARG A 200 -8.68 16.64 2.97
CA ARG A 200 -9.70 15.69 2.52
C ARG A 200 -9.37 15.09 1.17
N VAL A 201 -10.06 14.02 0.81
CA VAL A 201 -9.95 13.37 -0.49
C VAL A 201 -11.32 13.33 -1.17
N GLU A 202 -11.36 13.72 -2.44
CA GLU A 202 -12.51 13.57 -3.32
C GLU A 202 -12.09 12.70 -4.53
N PRO A 203 -13.03 12.11 -5.28
CA PRO A 203 -12.69 11.36 -6.49
C PRO A 203 -11.79 12.16 -7.44
N GLY A 204 -10.56 11.67 -7.63
CA GLY A 204 -9.53 12.28 -8.48
C GLY A 204 -8.94 13.60 -7.97
N ARG A 205 -9.18 14.00 -6.71
CA ARG A 205 -8.67 15.25 -6.13
C ARG A 205 -8.21 15.10 -4.69
N LEU A 206 -6.97 15.49 -4.41
CA LEU A 206 -6.42 15.60 -3.07
C LEU A 206 -6.45 17.07 -2.63
N HIS A 207 -7.13 17.37 -1.51
CA HIS A 207 -7.16 18.71 -0.93
C HIS A 207 -6.16 18.77 0.22
N LEU A 208 -5.29 19.78 0.18
CA LEU A 208 -4.26 20.00 1.19
C LEU A 208 -4.67 21.09 2.19
N ASP A 209 -4.04 21.13 3.37
CA ASP A 209 -4.35 22.07 4.44
C ASP A 209 -3.89 23.52 4.17
N ASP A 210 -3.00 23.72 3.19
CA ASP A 210 -2.61 25.03 2.67
C ASP A 210 -3.59 25.60 1.62
N GLY A 211 -4.68 24.86 1.32
CA GLY A 211 -5.69 25.24 0.35
C GLY A 211 -5.39 24.82 -1.10
N SER A 212 -4.24 24.19 -1.37
CA SER A 212 -3.93 23.65 -2.69
C SER A 212 -4.73 22.38 -3.00
N ILE A 213 -4.96 22.13 -4.29
CA ILE A 213 -5.70 20.97 -4.79
C ILE A 213 -4.87 20.27 -5.86
N LEU A 214 -4.59 18.99 -5.64
CA LEU A 214 -3.90 18.15 -6.62
C LEU A 214 -4.93 17.25 -7.33
N ALA A 215 -5.15 17.50 -8.63
CA ALA A 215 -5.89 16.57 -9.47
C ALA A 215 -5.00 15.37 -9.84
N ALA A 216 -5.53 14.15 -9.76
CA ALA A 216 -4.80 12.92 -10.03
C ALA A 216 -5.70 11.82 -10.56
N GLU A 217 -5.14 10.96 -11.39
CA GLU A 217 -5.78 9.76 -11.92
C GLU A 217 -5.84 8.66 -10.86
N ALA A 218 -4.84 8.59 -9.98
CA ALA A 218 -4.83 7.70 -8.83
C ALA A 218 -4.25 8.40 -7.60
N ILE A 219 -4.88 8.18 -6.45
CA ILE A 219 -4.39 8.66 -5.15
C ILE A 219 -4.11 7.44 -4.28
N VAL A 220 -2.89 7.31 -3.77
CA VAL A 220 -2.46 6.17 -2.96
C VAL A 220 -2.15 6.61 -1.54
N TRP A 221 -2.73 5.93 -0.55
CA TRP A 221 -2.53 6.21 0.86
C TRP A 221 -1.50 5.28 1.50
N CYS A 222 -0.38 5.88 1.89
CA CYS A 222 0.76 5.26 2.56
C CYS A 222 1.09 5.95 3.90
N ALA A 223 0.22 6.82 4.42
CA ALA A 223 0.52 7.73 5.54
C ALA A 223 0.55 7.08 6.94
N GLY A 224 0.32 5.78 7.05
CA GLY A 224 0.62 5.03 8.26
C GLY A 224 -0.27 3.82 8.49
N LEU A 225 -0.01 3.18 9.63
CA LEU A 225 -0.59 1.92 10.06
C LEU A 225 -1.10 2.06 11.49
N GLN A 226 -2.17 1.34 11.80
CA GLN A 226 -2.74 1.22 13.15
C GLN A 226 -3.02 -0.24 13.48
N ALA A 227 -3.18 -0.55 14.77
CA ALA A 227 -3.60 -1.88 15.19
C ALA A 227 -5.00 -2.20 14.63
N PRO A 228 -5.28 -3.48 14.30
CA PRO A 228 -6.62 -3.88 13.88
C PRO A 228 -7.62 -3.72 15.05
N PRO A 229 -8.91 -3.44 14.76
CA PRO A 229 -9.94 -3.25 15.79
C PRO A 229 -10.07 -4.44 16.75
N THR A 230 -9.77 -5.65 16.29
CA THR A 230 -9.83 -6.89 17.08
C THR A 230 -8.86 -6.93 18.27
N VAL A 231 -7.91 -5.98 18.35
CA VAL A 231 -6.91 -5.86 19.42
C VAL A 231 -7.29 -4.76 20.44
N ALA A 232 -8.35 -3.99 20.21
CA ALA A 232 -8.87 -3.07 21.21
C ALA A 232 -9.66 -3.86 22.26
N GLY A 233 -8.96 -4.23 23.34
CA GLY A 233 -9.57 -4.85 24.53
C GLY A 233 -10.55 -3.93 25.23
#